data_AF-A0A2G9LWR7-F1
#
_entry.id   AF-A0A2G9LWR7-F1
#
_cell.length_a   1.000
_cell.length_b   1.000
_cell.length_c   1.000
_cell.angle_alpha   90.00
_cell.angle_beta   90.00
_cell.angle_gamma   90.00
#
_symmetry.space_group_name_H-M   'P 1'
#
loop_
_entity.id
_entity.type
_entity.pdbx_description
1 polymer ?
#
loop_
_entity_poly.entity_id
_entity_poly.type
_entity_poly.pdbx_seq_one_letter_code
_entity_poly.pdbx_strand_id
1 'polypeptide(L)'
;QADVGCNQEVQFDIISISGIPQLCNTSTSINFTIENGPYIDIAAMQLYVIGENAVMKQTLENFSMAKGDITRTGVAYDLATNGTIQQIRFIPIIEVGDRRSVCTQRQKTIDRIRSC
;
A
#
# COMPACT_ATOMS: atom_id res chain seq x y z
N GLN A 1 2.69 -3.74 -23.62
CA GLN A 1 2.79 -2.27 -23.70
C GLN A 1 3.44 -1.81 -22.41
N ALA A 2 4.45 -0.95 -22.47
CA ALA A 2 5.03 -0.38 -21.25
C ALA A 2 4.00 0.61 -20.67
N ASP A 3 3.56 0.39 -19.44
CA ASP A 3 2.66 1.30 -18.73
C ASP A 3 3.39 2.63 -18.47
N VAL A 4 3.17 3.57 -19.38
CA VAL A 4 3.68 4.94 -19.31
C VAL A 4 3.34 5.51 -17.92
N GLY A 5 4.33 6.05 -17.21
CA GLY A 5 4.23 6.57 -15.84
C GLY A 5 4.73 5.61 -14.75
N CYS A 6 4.31 4.34 -14.77
CA CYS A 6 4.64 3.38 -13.70
C CYS A 6 6.16 3.15 -13.53
N ASN A 7 6.91 3.14 -14.63
CA ASN A 7 8.32 2.72 -14.60
C ASN A 7 9.31 3.82 -14.24
N GLN A 8 8.95 5.09 -14.11
CA GLN A 8 9.93 6.14 -13.73
C GLN A 8 9.40 7.15 -12.73
N GLU A 9 8.09 7.39 -12.71
CA GLU A 9 7.51 8.49 -11.93
C GLU A 9 6.95 8.00 -10.59
N VAL A 10 6.50 6.75 -10.54
CA VAL A 10 5.93 6.18 -9.32
C VAL A 10 7.02 5.78 -8.33
N GLN A 11 7.09 6.53 -7.25
CA GLN A 11 7.95 6.29 -6.09
C GLN A 11 7.09 6.49 -4.86
N PHE A 12 7.08 5.54 -3.93
CA PHE A 12 6.39 5.68 -2.65
C PHE A 12 7.09 4.78 -1.63
N ASP A 13 6.89 5.06 -0.35
CA ASP A 13 7.40 4.18 0.70
C ASP A 13 6.52 4.15 1.95
N ILE A 14 6.69 3.10 2.75
CA ILE A 14 6.17 3.06 4.11
C ILE A 14 7.16 3.79 5.00
N ILE A 15 6.72 4.89 5.62
CA ILE A 15 7.59 5.72 6.47
C ILE A 15 8.17 4.88 7.59
N SER A 16 9.45 5.06 7.89
CA SER A 16 10.13 4.42 9.02
C SER A 16 10.63 5.46 10.02
N ILE A 17 10.36 5.24 11.30
CA ILE A 17 10.86 6.09 12.40
C ILE A 17 11.84 5.25 13.21
N SER A 18 13.08 5.72 13.34
CA SER A 18 14.17 4.97 14.01
C SER A 18 14.38 3.56 13.44
N GLY A 19 14.22 3.41 12.11
CA GLY A 19 14.35 2.12 11.43
C GLY A 19 13.15 1.18 11.58
N ILE A 20 12.08 1.63 12.25
CA ILE A 20 10.86 0.83 12.43
C ILE A 20 9.78 1.34 11.46
N PRO A 21 9.33 0.49 10.51
CA PRO A 21 8.21 0.82 9.64
C PRO A 21 7.00 1.25 10.45
N GLN A 22 6.38 2.35 10.04
CA GLN A 22 5.11 2.83 10.55
C GLN A 22 3.99 2.02 9.90
N LEU A 23 4.02 0.71 10.15
CA LEU A 23 3.06 -0.27 9.72
C LEU A 23 2.90 -1.30 10.85
N CYS A 24 1.67 -1.50 11.30
CA CYS A 24 1.35 -2.43 12.38
C CYS A 24 -0.09 -2.92 12.25
N ASN A 25 -0.43 -4.01 12.91
CA ASN A 25 -1.79 -4.54 12.95
C ASN A 25 -2.37 -4.60 14.37
N THR A 26 -3.68 -4.55 14.46
CA THR A 26 -4.46 -4.93 15.63
C THR A 26 -5.18 -6.26 15.34
N SER A 27 -6.14 -6.65 16.17
CA SER A 27 -7.03 -7.78 15.87
C SER A 27 -8.00 -7.54 14.72
N THR A 28 -8.31 -6.27 14.41
CA THR A 28 -9.36 -5.90 13.45
C THR A 28 -8.89 -4.92 12.36
N SER A 29 -7.64 -4.47 12.40
CA SER A 29 -7.14 -3.50 11.42
C SER A 29 -5.64 -3.60 11.16
N ILE A 30 -5.23 -3.04 10.03
CA ILE A 30 -3.84 -2.75 9.70
C ILE A 30 -3.73 -1.24 9.55
N ASN A 31 -2.80 -0.63 10.28
CA ASN A 31 -2.53 0.80 10.22
C ASN A 31 -1.18 1.03 9.57
N PHE A 32 -1.07 2.01 8.69
CA PHE A 32 0.17 2.35 8.02
C PHE A 32 0.29 3.85 7.73
N THR A 33 1.53 4.33 7.67
CA THR A 33 1.89 5.65 7.18
C THR A 33 2.73 5.50 5.93
N ILE A 34 2.29 6.14 4.86
CA ILE A 34 2.88 6.03 3.53
C ILE A 34 3.17 7.41 3.00
N GLU A 35 4.30 7.55 2.31
CA GLU A 35 4.72 8.75 1.61
C GLU A 35 4.66 8.52 0.11
N ASN A 36 4.15 9.49 -0.63
CA ASN A 36 4.22 9.52 -2.09
C ASN A 36 5.40 10.40 -2.53
N GLY A 37 6.11 9.94 -3.56
CA GLY A 37 7.23 10.64 -4.17
C GLY A 37 6.81 11.88 -4.95
N PRO A 38 7.78 12.61 -5.53
CA PRO A 38 7.56 13.98 -6.00
C PRO A 38 7.05 14.09 -7.44
N TYR A 39 6.95 12.99 -8.20
CA TYR A 39 6.79 13.06 -9.66
C TYR A 39 5.35 12.88 -10.14
N ILE A 40 4.54 12.08 -9.46
CA ILE A 40 3.17 11.76 -9.91
C ILE A 40 2.24 11.52 -8.71
N ASP A 41 0.97 11.87 -8.90
CA ASP A 41 -0.08 11.59 -7.93
C ASP A 41 -0.44 10.09 -7.97
N ILE A 42 -0.70 9.51 -6.80
CA ILE A 42 -1.28 8.17 -6.68
C ILE A 42 -2.80 8.33 -6.61
N ALA A 43 -3.52 7.76 -7.57
CA ALA A 43 -4.97 7.85 -7.64
C ALA A 43 -5.67 6.83 -6.71
N ALA A 44 -5.08 5.65 -6.54
CA ALA A 44 -5.53 4.64 -5.59
C ALA A 44 -4.39 3.70 -5.20
N MET A 45 -4.62 2.88 -4.18
CA MET A 45 -3.70 1.82 -3.77
C MET A 45 -4.40 0.47 -3.79
N GLN A 46 -3.80 -0.50 -4.44
CA GLN A 46 -4.22 -1.90 -4.32
C GLN A 46 -3.39 -2.58 -3.24
N LEU A 47 -4.09 -3.22 -2.32
CA LEU A 47 -3.52 -3.91 -1.17
C LEU A 47 -3.78 -5.41 -1.28
N TYR A 48 -2.72 -6.20 -1.09
CA TYR A 48 -2.83 -7.61 -0.80
C TYR A 48 -2.29 -7.88 0.60
N VAL A 49 -3.11 -8.44 1.46
CA VAL A 49 -2.69 -8.92 2.79
C VAL A 49 -2.74 -10.43 2.76
N ILE A 50 -1.56 -11.04 2.94
CA ILE A 50 -1.38 -12.49 2.93
C ILE A 50 -1.33 -12.91 4.39
N GLY A 51 -2.43 -13.46 4.88
CA GLY A 51 -2.52 -14.09 6.19
C GLY A 51 -2.25 -15.59 6.12
N GLU A 52 -2.09 -16.21 7.29
CA GLU A 52 -1.92 -17.66 7.42
C GLU A 52 -3.07 -18.46 6.81
N ASN A 53 -4.31 -17.96 6.94
CA ASN A 53 -5.51 -18.69 6.52
C ASN A 53 -6.06 -18.22 5.17
N ALA A 54 -5.87 -16.95 4.82
CA ALA A 54 -6.46 -16.36 3.62
C ALA A 54 -5.65 -15.17 3.07
N VAL A 55 -5.91 -14.85 1.80
CA VAL A 55 -5.40 -13.63 1.14
C VAL A 55 -6.54 -12.63 0.99
N MET A 56 -6.43 -11.48 1.64
CA MET A 56 -7.32 -10.34 1.42
C MET A 56 -6.80 -9.49 0.26
N LYS A 57 -7.67 -9.19 -0.70
CA LYS A 57 -7.40 -8.25 -1.79
C LYS A 57 -8.38 -7.09 -1.68
N GLN A 58 -7.86 -5.86 -1.64
CA GLN A 58 -8.67 -4.65 -1.58
C GLN A 58 -8.08 -3.56 -2.47
N THR A 59 -8.93 -2.84 -3.19
CA THR A 59 -8.54 -1.56 -3.81
C THR A 59 -9.06 -0.43 -2.93
N LEU A 60 -8.16 0.45 -2.52
CA LEU A 60 -8.47 1.65 -1.75
C LEU A 60 -8.79 2.79 -2.73
N GLU A 61 -10.01 2.77 -3.27
CA GLU A 61 -10.46 3.73 -4.29
C GLU A 61 -10.48 5.18 -3.78
N ASN A 62 -10.75 5.37 -2.48
CA ASN A 62 -10.76 6.69 -1.84
C ASN A 62 -9.38 7.07 -1.24
N PHE A 63 -8.33 6.34 -1.59
CA PHE A 63 -6.97 6.58 -1.12
C PHE A 63 -6.15 7.22 -2.25
N SER A 64 -6.37 8.52 -2.45
CA SER A 64 -5.56 9.33 -3.37
C SER A 64 -4.48 10.08 -2.60
N MET A 65 -3.26 10.12 -3.13
CA MET A 65 -2.15 10.89 -2.57
C MET A 65 -1.60 11.84 -3.63
N ALA A 66 -1.57 13.13 -3.33
CA ALA A 66 -0.83 14.07 -4.16
C ALA A 66 0.67 13.73 -4.12
N LYS A 67 1.42 14.13 -5.15
CA LYS A 67 2.87 14.06 -5.16
C LYS A 67 3.47 14.78 -3.93
N GLY A 68 4.40 14.13 -3.25
CA GLY A 68 5.03 14.62 -2.03
C GLY A 68 4.16 14.54 -0.76
N ASP A 69 2.95 13.96 -0.83
CA ASP A 69 2.06 13.85 0.32
C ASP A 69 2.46 12.69 1.26
N ILE A 70 2.11 12.83 2.54
CA ILE A 70 2.26 11.81 3.57
C ILE A 70 0.89 11.56 4.19
N THR A 71 0.42 10.32 4.09
CA THR A 71 -0.88 9.93 4.63
C THR A 71 -0.74 8.84 5.67
N ARG A 72 -1.44 9.00 6.81
CA ARG A 72 -1.64 7.94 7.79
C ARG A 72 -3.07 7.42 7.68
N THR A 73 -3.22 6.11 7.49
CA THR A 73 -4.54 5.48 7.34
C THR A 73 -4.52 4.03 7.83
N GLY A 74 -5.65 3.34 7.70
CA GLY A 74 -5.75 1.92 7.98
C GLY A 74 -6.87 1.23 7.20
N VAL A 75 -6.76 -0.09 7.13
CA VAL A 75 -7.76 -0.97 6.51
C VAL A 75 -8.27 -1.97 7.54
N ALA A 76 -9.51 -2.42 7.38
CA ALA A 76 -10.04 -3.50 8.19
C ALA A 76 -9.31 -4.81 7.85
N TYR A 77 -8.95 -5.57 8.88
CA TYR A 77 -8.35 -6.89 8.74
C TYR A 77 -8.66 -7.71 9.98
N ASP A 78 -9.46 -8.76 9.82
CA ASP A 78 -9.82 -9.64 10.92
C ASP A 78 -8.81 -10.79 11.06
N LEU A 79 -8.06 -10.83 12.17
CA LEU A 79 -7.12 -11.92 12.48
C LEU A 79 -7.84 -13.26 12.67
N ALA A 80 -9.07 -13.28 13.22
CA ALA A 80 -9.78 -14.52 13.48
C ALA A 80 -10.14 -15.23 12.16
N THR A 81 -10.54 -14.45 11.16
CA THR A 81 -10.89 -14.97 9.83
C THR A 81 -9.65 -15.23 8.96
N ASN A 82 -8.69 -14.29 8.90
CA ASN A 82 -7.60 -14.33 7.92
C ASN A 82 -6.28 -14.91 8.47
N GLY A 83 -6.16 -15.08 9.79
CA GLY A 83 -4.94 -15.55 10.45
C GLY A 83 -3.88 -14.46 10.60
N THR A 84 -2.74 -14.81 11.20
CA THR A 84 -1.62 -13.87 11.41
C THR A 84 -1.10 -13.37 10.07
N ILE A 85 -0.79 -12.07 9.98
CA ILE A 85 -0.29 -11.47 8.74
C ILE A 85 1.14 -11.94 8.49
N GLN A 86 1.37 -12.57 7.35
CA GLN A 86 2.69 -13.00 6.90
C GLN A 86 3.34 -11.98 5.96
N GLN A 87 2.55 -11.29 5.14
CA GLN A 87 3.05 -10.33 4.17
C GLN A 87 1.96 -9.33 3.75
N ILE A 88 2.36 -8.10 3.47
CA ILE A 88 1.52 -7.08 2.84
C ILE A 88 2.19 -6.58 1.56
N ARG A 89 1.42 -6.47 0.47
CA ARG A 89 1.85 -5.86 -0.78
C ARG A 89 1.01 -4.63 -1.08
N PHE A 90 1.69 -3.50 -1.26
CA PHE A 90 1.12 -2.24 -1.71
C PHE A 90 1.44 -2.08 -3.19
N ILE A 91 0.43 -1.84 -4.03
CA ILE A 91 0.59 -1.64 -5.46
C ILE A 91 -0.13 -0.33 -5.84
N PRO A 92 0.60 0.72 -6.24
CA PRO A 92 0.00 1.99 -6.55
C PRO A 92 -0.73 1.93 -7.89
N ILE A 93 -1.79 2.71 -7.97
CA ILE A 93 -2.56 2.94 -9.19
C ILE A 93 -2.45 4.43 -9.50
N ILE A 94 -2.03 4.74 -10.73
CA ILE A 94 -1.93 6.12 -11.22
C ILE A 94 -2.92 6.36 -12.35
N GLU A 95 -3.15 7.64 -12.63
CA GLU A 95 -3.93 8.09 -13.78
C GLU A 95 -3.07 8.98 -14.68
N VAL A 96 -3.00 8.65 -15.97
CA VAL A 96 -2.27 9.42 -16.99
C VAL A 96 -3.24 9.70 -18.14
N GLY A 97 -3.74 10.93 -18.20
CA GLY A 97 -4.90 11.27 -19.05
C GLY A 97 -6.12 10.45 -18.63
N ASP A 98 -6.81 9.83 -19.58
CA ASP A 98 -8.00 9.02 -19.31
C ASP A 98 -7.69 7.54 -18.99
N ARG A 99 -6.42 7.21 -18.70
CA ARG A 99 -5.98 5.83 -18.45
C ARG A 99 -5.55 5.64 -17.02
N ARG A 100 -6.10 4.59 -16.41
CA ARG A 100 -5.72 4.12 -15.08
C ARG A 100 -4.78 2.93 -15.20
N SER A 101 -3.63 3.00 -14.54
CA SER A 101 -2.56 2.01 -14.65
C SER A 101 -2.20 1.43 -13.28
N VAL A 102 -2.25 0.10 -13.16
CA VAL A 102 -1.82 -0.62 -11.94
C VAL A 102 -0.33 -0.90 -12.03
N CYS A 103 0.47 -0.26 -11.19
CA CYS A 103 1.93 -0.31 -11.30
C CYS A 103 2.54 -1.47 -10.51
N THR A 104 2.25 -2.72 -10.90
CA THR A 104 2.75 -3.93 -10.21
C THR A 104 4.28 -3.98 -10.07
N GLN A 105 5.02 -3.44 -11.04
CA GLN A 105 6.49 -3.36 -10.98
C GLN A 105 7.03 -2.41 -9.90
N ARG A 106 6.16 -1.56 -9.34
CA ARG A 106 6.47 -0.63 -8.25
C ARG A 106 5.92 -1.08 -6.91
N GLN A 107 5.50 -2.33 -6.79
CA GLN A 107 4.96 -2.83 -5.53
C GLN A 107 5.96 -2.72 -4.38
N LYS A 108 5.45 -2.48 -3.17
CA LYS A 108 6.21 -2.57 -1.92
C LYS A 108 5.70 -3.76 -1.11
N THR A 109 6.62 -4.63 -0.71
CA THR A 109 6.33 -5.83 0.06
C THR A 109 6.91 -5.70 1.46
N ILE A 110 6.11 -6.01 2.48
CA ILE A 110 6.51 -5.98 3.89
C ILE A 110 6.13 -7.31 4.54
N ASP A 111 7.11 -8.03 5.09
CA ASP A 111 6.90 -9.39 5.66
C ASP A 111 6.83 -9.41 7.20
N ARG A 112 7.35 -8.37 7.86
CA ARG A 112 7.43 -8.30 9.32
C ARG A 112 6.47 -7.26 9.86
N ILE A 113 5.21 -7.64 9.99
CA ILE A 113 4.15 -6.80 10.52
C ILE A 113 4.09 -7.02 12.04
N ARG A 114 4.32 -5.95 12.80
CA ARG A 114 4.22 -5.98 14.27
C ARG A 114 2.80 -5.70 14.72
N SER A 115 2.46 -6.14 15.93
CA SER A 115 1.32 -5.58 16.64
C SER A 115 1.53 -4.07 16.84
N CYS A 116 0.45 -3.31 16.66
CA CYS A 116 0.34 -2.03 17.35
C CYS A 116 0.23 -2.32 18.86
#